data_AF-A0A3D4EKP4-F1
#
_entry.id   AF-A0A3D4EKP4-F1
#
_cell.length_a   1.000
_cell.length_b   1.000
_cell.length_c   1.000
_cell.angle_alpha   90.00
_cell.angle_beta   90.00
_cell.angle_gamma   90.00
#
_symmetry.space_group_name_H-M   'P 1'
#
loop_
_entity.id
_entity.type
_entity.pdbx_description
1 polymer ?
#
loop_
_entity_poly.entity_id
_entity_poly.type
_entity_poly.pdbx_seq_one_letter_code
_entity_poly.pdbx_strand_id
1 'polypeptide(L)' 'MSLAGVESTILSPTQTSHALLSAEERENQGIADGLLRFSVGIEEKEDLIADLKQALEKVVKDSLNFSI' A
#
# COMPACT_ATOMS: atom_id res chain seq x y z
N MET A 1 8.82 11.71 3.41
CA MET A 1 7.59 10.92 3.58
C MET A 1 6.65 11.67 4.49
N SER A 2 5.57 12.19 3.93
CA SER A 2 4.54 12.91 4.69
C SER A 2 3.47 11.93 5.18
N LEU A 3 2.74 12.32 6.23
CA LEU A 3 1.59 11.65 6.81
C LEU A 3 0.58 12.73 7.21
N ALA A 4 -0.72 12.38 7.26
CA ALA A 4 -1.79 13.30 7.67
C ALA A 4 -1.88 14.59 6.82
N GLY A 5 -1.55 14.50 5.53
CA GLY A 5 -1.91 15.52 4.55
C GLY A 5 -3.42 15.56 4.31
N VAL A 6 -3.88 16.59 3.60
CA VAL A 6 -5.28 16.62 3.14
C VAL A 6 -5.52 15.56 2.07
N GLU A 7 -4.46 15.18 1.36
CA GLU A 7 -4.42 14.15 0.34
C GLU A 7 -4.12 12.75 0.90
N SER A 8 -4.79 11.76 0.32
CA SER A 8 -4.57 10.34 0.55
C SER A 8 -3.27 9.85 -0.07
N THR A 9 -2.49 9.06 0.66
CA THR A 9 -1.19 8.54 0.20
C THR A 9 -0.97 7.08 0.58
N ILE A 10 -0.46 6.27 -0.36
CA ILE A 10 -0.05 4.87 -0.14
C ILE A 10 1.45 4.73 -0.39
N LEU A 11 2.12 3.95 0.46
CA LEU A 11 3.54 3.63 0.28
C LEU A 11 3.88 2.23 0.81
N SER A 12 4.99 1.68 0.33
CA SER A 12 5.60 0.48 0.88
C SER A 12 6.61 0.87 1.97
N PRO A 13 6.40 0.50 3.25
CA PRO A 13 7.35 0.78 4.32
C PRO A 13 8.74 0.16 4.05
N THR A 14 8.79 -1.02 3.44
CA THR A 14 10.03 -1.74 3.14
C THR A 14 10.87 -1.05 2.07
N GLN A 15 10.24 -0.30 1.17
CA GLN A 15 10.94 0.49 0.14
C GLN A 15 11.16 1.96 0.53
N THR A 16 10.62 2.39 1.67
CA THR A 16 10.63 3.80 2.06
C THR A 16 11.06 3.99 3.52
N SER A 17 10.14 4.12 4.47
CA SER A 17 10.44 4.53 5.85
C SER A 17 11.32 3.56 6.61
N HIS A 18 11.24 2.29 6.26
CA HIS A 18 11.97 1.18 6.88
C HIS A 18 12.94 0.56 5.88
N ALA A 19 13.31 1.28 4.81
CA ALA A 19 14.24 0.79 3.79
C ALA A 19 15.65 0.55 4.32
N LEU A 20 16.03 1.22 5.41
CA LEU A 20 17.34 1.08 6.05
C LEU A 20 17.41 -0.10 7.04
N LEU A 21 16.28 -0.74 7.36
CA LEU A 21 16.25 -1.94 8.18
C LEU A 21 16.53 -3.17 7.32
N SER A 22 17.30 -4.10 7.87
CA SER A 22 17.47 -5.44 7.28
C SER A 22 16.14 -6.19 7.24
N ALA A 23 16.04 -7.20 6.37
CA ALA A 23 14.82 -8.01 6.26
C ALA A 23 14.43 -8.66 7.61
N GLU A 24 15.41 -9.12 8.39
CA GLU A 24 15.21 -9.71 9.71
C GLU A 24 14.68 -8.69 10.73
N GLU A 25 15.23 -7.47 10.75
CA GLU A 25 14.72 -6.40 11.62
C GLU A 25 13.29 -5.99 11.26
N ARG A 26 12.95 -5.98 9.96
CA ARG A 26 11.59 -5.71 9.50
C ARG A 26 10.62 -6.81 9.91
N GLU A 27 11.01 -8.07 9.72
CA GLU A 27 10.21 -9.23 10.11
C GLU A 27 9.94 -9.26 11.61
N ASN A 28 10.97 -8.98 12.43
CA ASN A 28 10.84 -8.87 13.90
C ASN A 28 9.89 -7.76 14.35
N GLN A 29 9.68 -6.73 13.52
CA GLN A 29 8.72 -5.65 13.77
C GLN A 29 7.35 -5.90 13.12
N GLY A 30 7.15 -7.05 12.47
CA GLY A 30 5.91 -7.39 11.77
C GLY A 30 5.73 -6.66 10.43
N ILE A 31 6.81 -6.13 9.85
CA ILE A 31 6.80 -5.42 8.57
C ILE A 31 7.08 -6.44 7.46
N ALA A 32 6.01 -7.03 6.91
CA ALA A 32 6.10 -7.89 5.74
C ALA A 32 6.50 -7.10 4.47
N ASP A 33 7.19 -7.75 3.53
CA ASP A 33 7.60 -7.10 2.27
C ASP A 33 6.40 -6.61 1.42
N GLY A 34 5.26 -7.28 1.52
CA GLY A 34 4.00 -6.88 0.87
C GLY A 34 3.15 -5.88 1.66
N LEU A 35 3.63 -5.36 2.79
CA LEU A 35 2.88 -4.41 3.60
C LEU A 35 2.74 -3.08 2.86
N LEU A 36 1.52 -2.58 2.75
CA LEU A 36 1.22 -1.24 2.27
C LEU A 36 0.69 -0.38 3.42
N ARG A 37 1.23 0.83 3.55
CA ARG A 37 0.76 1.83 4.51
C ARG A 37 -0.10 2.85 3.77
N PHE A 38 -1.37 2.92 4.15
CA PHE A 38 -2.31 3.91 3.62
C PHE A 38 -2.57 5.01 4.66
N SER A 39 -2.25 6.25 4.30
CA SER A 39 -2.65 7.46 5.04
C SER A 39 -3.88 8.03 4.35
N VAL A 40 -5.04 7.92 5.01
CA VAL A 40 -6.31 8.43 4.50
C VAL A 40 -6.35 9.95 4.67
N GLY A 41 -6.64 10.65 3.58
CA GLY A 41 -6.87 12.09 3.55
C GLY A 41 -8.31 12.45 3.93
N ILE A 42 -8.78 13.60 3.45
CA ILE A 42 -10.13 14.12 3.73
C ILE A 42 -11.04 14.12 2.49
N GLU A 43 -10.73 13.30 1.48
CA GLU A 43 -11.53 13.17 0.27
C GLU A 43 -12.89 12.50 0.52
N GLU A 44 -13.76 12.57 -0.49
CA GLU A 44 -15.04 11.85 -0.45
C GLU A 44 -14.82 10.34 -0.34
N LYS A 45 -15.50 9.72 0.63
CA LYS A 45 -15.29 8.31 0.96
C LYS A 45 -15.60 7.38 -0.22
N GLU A 46 -16.59 7.72 -1.05
CA GLU A 46 -16.96 6.95 -2.24
C GLU A 46 -15.82 6.90 -3.26
N ASP A 47 -15.11 8.01 -3.44
CA ASP A 47 -14.00 8.11 -4.40
C ASP A 47 -12.81 7.26 -3.93
N LEU A 48 -12.47 7.32 -2.63
CA LEU A 48 -11.41 6.49 -2.04
C LEU A 48 -11.71 5.00 -2.15
N ILE A 49 -12.96 4.60 -1.89
CA ILE A 49 -13.38 3.21 -2.01
C ILE A 49 -13.36 2.77 -3.48
N ALA A 50 -13.81 3.61 -4.41
CA ALA A 50 -13.81 3.30 -5.83
C ALA A 50 -12.38 3.12 -6.36
N ASP A 51 -11.45 3.98 -5.95
CA ASP A 51 -10.05 3.90 -6.38
C ASP A 51 -9.35 2.64 -5.82
N LEU A 52 -9.54 2.33 -4.54
CA LEU A 52 -9.02 1.09 -3.97
C LEU A 52 -9.60 -0.16 -4.64
N LYS A 53 -10.91 -0.16 -4.93
CA LYS A 53 -11.56 -1.28 -5.63
C LYS A 53 -11.01 -1.47 -7.03
N GLN A 54 -10.89 -0.40 -7.84
CA GLN A 54 -10.39 -0.53 -9.20
C GLN A 54 -8.94 -1.07 -9.21
N ALA A 55 -8.10 -0.61 -8.27
CA ALA A 55 -6.71 -1.04 -8.17
C ALA A 55 -6.61 -2.52 -7.82
N LEU A 56 -7.37 -2.98 -6.83
CA LEU A 56 -7.40 -4.38 -6.41
C LEU A 56 -7.97 -5.29 -7.51
N GLU A 57 -9.05 -4.88 -8.18
CA GLU A 57 -9.63 -5.64 -9.29
C GLU A 57 -8.65 -5.81 -10.45
N LYS A 58 -7.87 -4.77 -10.76
CA LYS A 58 -6.83 -4.82 -11.79
C LYS A 58 -5.76 -5.86 -11.45
N VAL A 59 -5.25 -5.85 -10.21
CA VAL A 59 -4.25 -6.82 -9.75
C VAL A 59 -4.79 -8.25 -9.82
N VAL A 60 -6.05 -8.47 -9.42
CA VAL A 60 -6.68 -9.79 -9.50
C VAL A 60 -6.81 -10.27 -10.94
N LYS A 61 -7.28 -9.40 -11.86
CA LYS A 61 -7.39 -9.74 -13.29
C LYS A 61 -6.02 -10.06 -13.90
N ASP A 62 -5.01 -9.26 -13.59
CA ASP A 62 -3.65 -9.49 -14.08
C ASP A 62 -3.11 -10.83 -13.55
N SER A 63 -3.34 -11.16 -12.27
CA SER A 63 -2.93 -12.45 -11.70
C SER A 63 -3.59 -13.68 -12.35
N LEU A 64 -4.84 -13.54 -12.79
CA LEU A 64 -5.57 -14.57 -13.52
C LEU A 64 -5.05 -14.74 -14.96
N ASN A 65 -4.65 -13.64 -15.61
CA ASN A 65 -4.09 -13.66 -16.95
C ASN A 65 -2.68 -14.30 -17.01
N PHE A 66 -1.92 -14.27 -15.91
CA PHE A 66 -0.62 -14.94 -15.81
C PHE A 66 -0.71 -16.47 -15.59
N SER A 67 -1.91 -17.00 -15.33
CA SER A 67 -2.15 -18.43 -15.11
C SER A 67 -2.68 -19.19 -16.34
N ILE A 68 -2.64 -18.56 -17.53
CA ILE A 68 -3.05 -19.15 -18.82
C ILE A 68 -1.85 -19.23 -19.77
#